data_AF-A0A8T6FKN4-F1
#
_entry.id   AF-A0A8T6FKN4-F1
#
_cell.length_a   1.000
_cell.length_b   1.000
_cell.length_c   1.000
_cell.angle_alpha   90.00
_cell.angle_beta   90.00
_cell.angle_gamma   90.00
#
_symmetry.space_group_name_H-M   'P 1'
#
loop_
_entity.id
_entity.type
_entity.pdbx_description
1 polymer ?
#
loop_
_entity_poly.entity_id
_entity_poly.type
_entity_poly.pdbx_seq_one_letter_code
_entity_poly.pdbx_strand_id
1 'polypeptide(L)'
;MTRQTTPFAVLDGKPEGREARQRAIEAELKALPDLEAPSELWDGIEQRVRGQNARRERRVRTAWQALAASVAAVSLASVVWLFQPEPSPPAVASASAPVNVGTLMEASRAIESQRRELPVMVLPAGFGATETDARTILAGRIATVDRSLNELAAVDRIDPTVREALWRERVELMNALMRAEQLQREEFILRAVY
;
A
#
# COMPACT_ATOMS: atom_id res chain seq x y z
N MET A 1 6.55 24.65 -37.99
CA MET A 1 7.64 23.83 -37.43
C MET A 1 7.04 22.53 -36.94
N THR A 2 7.22 21.46 -37.72
CA THR A 2 6.59 20.14 -37.54
C THR A 2 7.45 19.30 -36.58
N ARG A 3 6.93 18.99 -35.38
CA ARG A 3 7.57 18.06 -34.45
C ARG A 3 7.34 16.63 -34.95
N GLN A 4 8.42 15.92 -35.30
CA GLN A 4 8.36 14.49 -35.55
C GLN A 4 8.28 13.77 -34.20
N THR A 5 7.16 13.11 -33.96
CA THR A 5 6.96 12.24 -32.79
C THR A 5 7.50 10.86 -33.15
N THR A 6 8.70 10.52 -32.69
CA THR A 6 9.26 9.19 -32.87
C THR A 6 8.51 8.20 -31.97
N PRO A 7 8.01 7.06 -32.49
CA PRO A 7 7.28 6.08 -31.68
C PRO A 7 8.20 5.41 -30.68
N PHE A 8 7.76 5.32 -29.42
CA PHE A 8 8.40 4.55 -28.36
C PHE A 8 8.33 3.06 -28.72
N ALA A 9 9.38 2.55 -29.37
CA ALA A 9 9.54 1.12 -29.61
C ALA A 9 9.73 0.42 -28.26
N VAL A 10 8.77 -0.43 -27.89
CA VAL A 10 8.85 -1.31 -26.73
C VAL A 10 9.91 -2.36 -27.02
N LEU A 11 11.15 -2.08 -26.60
CA LEU A 11 12.24 -3.04 -26.66
C LEU A 11 12.18 -3.95 -25.44
N ASP A 12 12.17 -5.24 -25.76
CA ASP A 12 12.13 -6.40 -24.89
C ASP A 12 13.13 -6.31 -23.72
N GLY A 13 12.76 -6.82 -22.56
CA GLY A 13 13.32 -6.56 -21.23
C GLY A 13 14.74 -7.06 -20.95
N LYS A 14 15.63 -7.10 -21.95
CA LYS A 14 17.04 -7.45 -21.83
C LYS A 14 17.81 -6.38 -21.03
N PRO A 15 18.82 -6.76 -20.24
CA PRO A 15 19.61 -5.80 -19.44
C PRO A 15 20.25 -4.70 -20.29
N GLU A 16 20.68 -5.05 -21.51
CA GLU A 16 21.21 -4.12 -22.52
C GLU A 16 20.21 -3.00 -22.91
N GLY A 17 18.91 -3.31 -22.92
CA GLY A 17 17.86 -2.34 -23.22
C GLY A 17 17.60 -1.36 -22.08
N ARG A 18 17.83 -1.76 -20.83
CA ARG A 18 17.68 -0.87 -19.65
C ARG A 18 18.78 0.17 -19.59
N GLU A 19 20.03 -0.24 -19.83
CA GLU A 19 21.16 0.69 -19.88
C GLU A 19 21.04 1.68 -21.04
N ALA A 20 20.63 1.21 -22.22
CA ALA A 20 20.38 2.07 -23.37
C ALA A 20 19.25 3.08 -23.08
N ARG A 21 18.16 2.64 -22.45
CA ARG A 21 17.06 3.52 -22.03
C ARG A 21 17.52 4.54 -20.98
N GLN A 22 18.35 4.13 -20.02
CA GLN A 22 18.86 5.01 -19.00
C GLN A 22 19.77 6.09 -19.60
N ARG A 23 20.69 5.72 -20.51
CA ARG A 23 21.53 6.70 -21.24
C ARG A 23 20.71 7.65 -22.10
N ALA A 24 19.64 7.17 -22.74
CA ALA A 24 18.75 8.01 -23.53
C ALA A 24 18.02 9.03 -22.65
N ILE A 25 17.49 8.59 -21.49
CA ILE A 25 16.85 9.49 -20.51
C ILE A 25 17.86 10.50 -19.96
N GLU A 26 19.08 10.08 -19.64
CA GLU A 26 20.14 10.99 -19.18
C GLU A 26 20.51 12.04 -20.23
N ALA A 27 20.57 11.66 -21.50
CA ALA A 27 20.84 12.58 -22.60
C ALA A 27 19.67 13.58 -22.79
N GLU A 28 18.43 13.11 -22.68
CA GLU A 28 17.23 13.95 -22.79
C GLU A 28 17.11 14.92 -21.60
N LEU A 29 17.40 14.47 -20.37
CA LEU A 29 17.44 15.31 -19.18
C LEU A 29 18.54 16.38 -19.27
N LYS A 30 19.72 16.03 -19.80
CA LYS A 30 20.81 17.00 -20.03
C LYS A 30 20.51 17.99 -21.15
N ALA A 31 19.62 17.64 -22.07
CA ALA A 31 19.19 18.52 -23.16
C ALA A 31 18.05 19.46 -22.75
N LEU A 32 17.51 19.32 -21.53
CA LEU A 32 16.52 20.26 -21.02
C LEU A 32 17.18 21.64 -20.82
N PRO A 33 16.50 22.72 -21.20
CA PRO A 33 17.00 24.06 -20.92
C PRO A 33 17.07 24.27 -19.40
N ASP A 34 18.12 24.96 -18.94
CA ASP A 34 18.20 25.44 -17.57
C ASP A 34 17.05 26.41 -17.32
N LEU A 35 16.00 25.90 -16.66
CA LEU A 35 14.88 26.67 -16.19
C LEU A 35 15.19 27.08 -14.75
N GLU A 36 15.51 28.36 -14.54
CA GLU A 36 15.53 28.90 -13.18
C GLU A 36 14.13 28.78 -12.57
N ALA A 37 14.03 28.02 -11.49
CA ALA A 37 12.78 27.89 -10.75
C ALA A 37 12.44 29.24 -10.11
N PRO A 38 11.27 29.85 -10.39
CA PRO A 38 10.85 31.08 -9.75
C PRO A 38 10.82 30.92 -8.22
N SER A 39 11.54 31.77 -7.49
CA SER A 39 11.65 31.69 -6.02
C SER A 39 10.29 31.79 -5.32
N GLU A 40 9.37 32.57 -5.90
CA GLU A 40 8.01 32.77 -5.38
C GLU A 40 7.15 31.50 -5.40
N LEU A 41 7.43 30.53 -6.29
CA LEU A 41 6.69 29.27 -6.34
C LEU A 41 6.99 28.40 -5.11
N TRP A 42 8.22 28.46 -4.60
CA TRP A 42 8.61 27.70 -3.41
C TRP A 42 7.92 28.22 -2.16
N ASP A 43 7.81 29.53 -2.00
CA ASP A 43 7.07 30.15 -0.90
C ASP A 43 5.58 29.78 -0.94
N GLY A 44 4.98 29.75 -2.13
CA GLY A 44 3.60 29.32 -2.32
C GLY A 44 3.38 27.83 -2.00
N ILE A 45 4.32 26.96 -2.38
CA ILE A 45 4.29 25.54 -2.02
C ILE A 45 4.46 25.39 -0.51
N GLU A 46 5.40 26.10 0.10
CA GLU A 46 5.67 26.03 1.53
C GLU A 46 4.46 26.49 2.35
N GLN A 47 3.82 27.61 1.98
CA GLN A 47 2.60 28.08 2.64
C GLN A 47 1.45 27.07 2.48
N ARG A 48 1.32 26.44 1.30
CA ARG A 48 0.29 25.42 1.07
C ARG A 48 0.55 24.18 1.92
N VAL A 49 1.79 23.73 2.03
CA VAL A 49 2.19 22.58 2.86
C VAL A 49 1.99 22.90 4.35
N ARG A 50 2.42 24.07 4.83
CA ARG A 50 2.20 24.50 6.22
C ARG A 50 0.70 24.63 6.55
N GLY A 51 -0.09 25.20 5.65
CA GLY A 51 -1.54 25.34 5.83
C GLY A 51 -2.28 23.99 5.83
N GLN A 52 -1.84 23.04 5.00
CA GLN A 52 -2.36 21.67 5.01
C GLN A 52 -1.95 20.94 6.30
N ASN A 53 -0.71 21.07 6.74
CA ASN A 53 -0.20 20.45 7.97
C ASN A 53 -0.94 20.97 9.22
N ALA A 54 -1.18 22.28 9.33
CA ALA A 54 -1.92 22.85 10.46
C ALA A 54 -3.39 22.38 10.51
N ARG A 55 -4.04 22.21 9.36
CA ARG A 55 -5.41 21.63 9.28
C ARG A 55 -5.39 20.13 9.57
N ARG A 56 -4.31 19.44 9.21
CA ARG A 56 -4.09 18.01 9.45
C ARG A 56 -3.90 17.72 10.93
N GLU A 57 -3.05 18.47 11.64
CA GLU A 57 -2.86 18.32 13.09
C GLU A 57 -4.17 18.45 13.87
N ARG A 58 -5.02 19.40 13.49
CA ARG A 58 -6.35 19.58 14.12
C ARG A 58 -7.27 18.39 13.86
N ARG A 59 -7.30 17.87 12.62
CA ARG A 59 -8.12 16.72 12.24
C ARG A 59 -7.64 15.41 12.88
N VAL A 60 -6.33 15.22 12.95
CA VAL A 60 -5.71 14.07 13.62
C VAL A 60 -6.11 14.07 15.09
N ARG A 61 -5.99 15.19 15.81
CA ARG A 61 -6.44 15.29 17.20
C ARG A 61 -7.92 14.90 17.41
N THR A 62 -8.81 15.30 16.52
CA THR A 62 -10.23 14.91 16.58
C THR A 62 -10.50 13.46 16.13
N ALA A 63 -9.73 12.95 15.17
CA ALA A 63 -9.87 11.57 14.69
C ALA A 63 -9.36 10.54 15.71
N TRP A 64 -8.35 10.90 16.51
CA TRP A 64 -7.85 10.07 17.61
C TRP A 64 -8.89 9.82 18.69
N GLN A 65 -9.81 10.76 18.92
CA GLN A 65 -10.95 10.54 19.83
C GLN A 65 -12.01 9.60 19.23
N ALA A 66 -12.15 9.56 17.91
CA ALA A 66 -13.08 8.66 17.22
C ALA A 66 -12.52 7.24 17.02
N LEU A 67 -11.19 7.10 16.86
CA LEU A 67 -10.53 5.80 16.63
C LEU A 67 -10.54 4.89 17.85
N ALA A 68 -10.57 5.43 19.07
CA ALA A 68 -10.72 4.63 20.29
C ALA A 68 -12.07 3.88 20.37
N ALA A 69 -13.10 4.36 19.66
CA ALA A 69 -14.43 3.74 19.65
C ALA A 69 -14.61 2.66 18.56
N SER A 70 -13.82 2.70 17.47
CA SER A 70 -13.99 1.80 16.31
C SER A 70 -13.14 0.54 16.32
N VAL A 71 -12.13 0.44 17.20
CA VAL A 71 -11.28 -0.76 17.38
C VAL A 71 -12.07 -1.99 17.85
N ALA A 72 -13.22 -1.81 18.51
CA ALA A 72 -14.06 -2.91 18.99
C ALA A 72 -15.02 -3.49 17.92
N ALA A 73 -15.36 -2.73 16.86
CA ALA A 73 -16.45 -3.10 15.96
C ALA A 73 -16.00 -3.80 14.67
N VAL A 74 -14.83 -3.48 14.13
CA VAL A 74 -14.43 -3.93 12.78
C VAL A 74 -13.62 -5.24 12.79
N SER A 75 -12.95 -5.55 13.90
CA SER A 75 -12.30 -6.84 14.15
C SER A 75 -13.33 -7.99 14.25
N LEU A 76 -14.55 -7.70 14.74
CA LEU A 76 -15.65 -8.68 14.73
C LEU A 76 -16.25 -8.88 13.33
N ALA A 77 -16.44 -7.80 12.55
CA ALA A 77 -17.16 -7.89 11.27
C ALA A 77 -16.35 -8.59 10.16
N SER A 78 -15.02 -8.51 10.19
CA SER A 78 -14.16 -9.05 9.13
C SER A 78 -14.00 -10.58 9.21
N VAL A 79 -14.14 -11.17 10.40
CA VAL A 79 -14.09 -12.63 10.59
C VAL A 79 -15.45 -13.26 10.25
N VAL A 80 -16.56 -12.59 10.57
CA VAL A 80 -17.93 -13.10 10.39
C VAL A 80 -18.34 -13.17 8.91
N TRP A 81 -17.82 -12.28 8.05
CA TRP A 81 -18.27 -12.24 6.65
C TRP A 81 -17.54 -13.22 5.73
N LEU A 82 -16.33 -13.70 6.09
CA LEU A 82 -15.57 -14.63 5.25
C LEU A 82 -15.76 -16.12 5.62
N PHE A 83 -16.32 -16.43 6.80
CA PHE A 83 -16.50 -17.81 7.27
C PHE A 83 -17.84 -17.97 8.00
N GLN A 84 -18.90 -18.36 7.28
CA GLN A 84 -19.97 -19.15 7.88
C GLN A 84 -19.61 -20.64 7.74
N PRO A 85 -19.36 -21.32 8.86
CA PRO A 85 -20.17 -22.52 9.15
C PRO A 85 -20.49 -22.69 10.65
N GLU A 86 -21.76 -23.00 10.98
CA GLU A 86 -22.32 -23.63 12.21
C GLU A 86 -21.85 -23.21 13.65
N PRO A 87 -22.73 -23.28 14.67
CA PRO A 87 -22.47 -22.70 15.98
C PRO A 87 -21.56 -23.57 16.86
N SER A 88 -20.44 -23.02 17.33
CA SER A 88 -19.62 -23.61 18.41
C SER A 88 -18.91 -22.54 19.26
N PRO A 89 -18.56 -22.85 20.52
CA PRO A 89 -18.95 -22.08 21.72
C PRO A 89 -17.85 -21.07 22.18
N PRO A 90 -18.00 -20.36 23.32
CA PRO A 90 -17.54 -18.98 23.49
C PRO A 90 -16.02 -18.81 23.39
N ALA A 91 -15.63 -17.80 22.62
CA ALA A 91 -14.26 -17.36 22.41
C ALA A 91 -13.59 -16.97 23.74
N VAL A 92 -12.63 -17.79 24.17
CA VAL A 92 -11.60 -17.39 25.12
C VAL A 92 -10.79 -16.24 24.52
N ALA A 93 -10.82 -15.09 25.19
CA ALA A 93 -9.95 -13.96 24.90
C ALA A 93 -8.49 -14.43 24.97
N SER A 94 -7.90 -14.70 23.81
CA SER A 94 -6.45 -14.90 23.71
C SER A 94 -5.78 -13.55 23.91
N ALA A 95 -5.45 -13.23 25.16
CA ALA A 95 -4.46 -12.22 25.49
C ALA A 95 -3.14 -12.63 24.84
N SER A 96 -2.91 -12.17 23.61
CA SER A 96 -1.65 -12.39 22.91
C SER A 96 -0.55 -11.65 23.66
N ALA A 97 0.54 -12.35 23.98
CA ALA A 97 1.72 -11.79 24.63
C ALA A 97 2.23 -10.53 23.88
N PRO A 98 2.90 -9.58 24.57
CA PRO A 98 3.42 -8.38 23.91
C PRO A 98 4.37 -8.78 22.78
N VAL A 99 3.96 -8.50 21.54
CA VAL A 99 4.78 -8.77 20.35
C VAL A 99 5.61 -7.53 20.09
N ASN A 100 6.93 -7.70 20.00
CA ASN A 100 7.83 -6.58 19.73
C ASN A 100 7.55 -6.00 18.33
N VAL A 101 7.39 -4.68 18.23
CA VAL A 101 7.19 -3.98 16.93
C VAL A 101 8.23 -4.38 15.89
N GLY A 102 9.49 -4.61 16.29
CA GLY A 102 10.56 -5.07 15.40
C GLY A 102 10.25 -6.40 14.72
N THR A 103 9.64 -7.37 15.42
CA THR A 103 9.28 -8.66 14.80
C THR A 103 8.13 -8.51 13.81
N LEU A 104 7.17 -7.60 14.09
CA LEU A 104 6.09 -7.29 13.15
C LEU A 104 6.63 -6.58 11.89
N MET A 105 7.61 -5.69 12.04
CA MET A 105 8.27 -5.04 10.90
C MET A 105 8.99 -6.05 10.01
N GLU A 106 9.74 -6.97 10.62
CA GLU A 106 10.42 -8.07 9.92
C GLU A 106 9.44 -8.98 9.20
N ALA A 107 8.36 -9.40 9.87
CA ALA A 107 7.28 -10.20 9.26
C ALA A 107 6.67 -9.47 8.05
N SER A 108 6.41 -8.17 8.20
CA SER A 108 5.90 -7.33 7.11
C SER A 108 6.85 -7.29 5.91
N ARG A 109 8.17 -7.17 6.15
CA ARG A 109 9.19 -7.18 5.08
C ARG A 109 9.30 -8.53 4.39
N ALA A 110 9.24 -9.62 5.16
CA ALA A 110 9.28 -10.98 4.64
C ALA A 110 8.07 -11.28 3.73
N ILE A 111 6.87 -10.85 4.13
CA ILE A 111 5.67 -10.96 3.29
C ILE A 111 5.82 -10.14 2.00
N GLU A 112 6.36 -8.94 2.11
CA GLU A 112 6.55 -8.06 0.95
C GLU A 112 7.61 -8.60 -0.03
N SER A 113 8.69 -9.21 0.45
CA SER A 113 9.67 -9.88 -0.40
C SER A 113 9.07 -11.09 -1.09
N GLN A 114 8.36 -11.95 -0.37
CA GLN A 114 7.64 -13.09 -0.96
C GLN A 114 6.70 -12.65 -2.07
N ARG A 115 5.92 -11.59 -1.81
CA ARG A 115 4.97 -11.06 -2.80
C ARG A 115 5.66 -10.52 -4.05
N ARG A 116 6.86 -9.94 -3.92
CA ARG A 116 7.67 -9.46 -5.05
C ARG A 116 8.24 -10.58 -5.91
N GLU A 117 8.50 -11.74 -5.32
CA GLU A 117 8.97 -12.94 -6.05
C GLU A 117 7.85 -13.60 -6.86
N LEU A 118 6.59 -13.34 -6.52
CA LEU A 118 5.46 -13.88 -7.25
C LEU A 118 5.36 -13.24 -8.65
N PRO A 119 5.29 -14.04 -9.74
CA PRO A 119 5.21 -13.50 -11.10
C PRO A 119 3.96 -12.63 -11.27
N VAL A 120 4.11 -11.45 -11.87
CA VAL A 120 2.99 -10.55 -12.15
C VAL A 120 2.17 -11.13 -13.28
N MET A 121 0.98 -11.63 -12.95
CA MET A 121 0.06 -12.19 -13.94
C MET A 121 -0.78 -11.06 -14.51
N VAL A 122 -0.61 -10.76 -15.80
CA VAL A 122 -1.43 -9.78 -16.53
C VAL A 122 -2.67 -10.51 -17.04
N LEU A 123 -3.82 -10.29 -16.39
CA LEU A 123 -5.07 -10.87 -16.88
C LEU A 123 -5.63 -10.05 -18.06
N PRO A 124 -6.16 -10.70 -19.11
CA PRO A 124 -6.83 -10.00 -20.21
C PRO A 124 -8.09 -9.26 -19.72
N ALA A 125 -8.41 -8.15 -20.38
CA ALA A 125 -9.56 -7.32 -20.04
C ALA A 125 -10.86 -8.15 -20.09
N GLY A 126 -11.59 -8.20 -18.97
CA GLY A 126 -12.82 -9.00 -18.82
C GLY A 126 -12.70 -10.18 -17.83
N PHE A 127 -11.49 -10.56 -17.40
CA PHE A 127 -11.29 -11.50 -16.30
C PHE A 127 -11.44 -10.80 -14.93
N GLY A 128 -12.31 -11.33 -14.05
CA GLY A 128 -12.27 -11.04 -12.60
C GLY A 128 -12.78 -9.66 -12.15
N ALA A 129 -13.82 -9.12 -12.78
CA ALA A 129 -14.36 -7.78 -12.47
C ALA A 129 -14.78 -7.59 -10.99
N THR A 130 -15.19 -8.65 -10.29
CA THR A 130 -15.56 -8.61 -8.86
C THR A 130 -14.39 -8.85 -7.91
N GLU A 131 -13.37 -9.61 -8.32
CA GLU A 131 -12.24 -10.00 -7.45
C GLU A 131 -11.10 -8.98 -7.47
N THR A 132 -10.97 -8.24 -8.57
CA THR A 132 -10.10 -7.06 -8.67
C THR A 132 -10.45 -6.01 -7.60
N ASP A 133 -11.68 -6.02 -7.08
CA ASP A 133 -12.15 -5.13 -6.03
C ASP A 133 -11.51 -5.46 -4.66
N ALA A 134 -11.48 -6.74 -4.26
CA ALA A 134 -10.92 -7.15 -2.97
C ALA A 134 -9.43 -6.78 -2.83
N ARG A 135 -8.65 -7.01 -3.89
CA ARG A 135 -7.23 -6.63 -3.94
C ARG A 135 -7.04 -5.11 -3.82
N THR A 136 -7.87 -4.35 -4.53
CA THR A 136 -7.83 -2.88 -4.52
C THR A 136 -8.21 -2.33 -3.14
N ILE A 137 -9.25 -2.89 -2.51
CA ILE A 137 -9.68 -2.54 -1.16
C ILE A 137 -8.56 -2.83 -0.14
N LEU A 138 -7.96 -4.02 -0.20
CA LEU A 138 -6.86 -4.40 0.71
C LEU A 138 -5.64 -3.49 0.53
N ALA A 139 -5.24 -3.22 -0.72
CA ALA A 139 -4.15 -2.28 -1.01
C ALA A 139 -4.45 -0.86 -0.50
N GLY A 140 -5.68 -0.38 -0.65
CA GLY A 140 -6.12 0.92 -0.12
C GLY A 140 -6.07 0.98 1.40
N ARG A 141 -6.45 -0.10 2.09
CA ARG A 141 -6.33 -0.22 3.55
C ARG A 141 -4.88 -0.22 4.01
N ILE A 142 -4.01 -0.99 3.35
CA ILE A 142 -2.56 -1.00 3.65
C ILE A 142 -1.97 0.41 3.51
N ALA A 143 -2.28 1.11 2.42
CA ALA A 143 -1.82 2.48 2.22
C ALA A 143 -2.32 3.46 3.31
N THR A 144 -3.50 3.20 3.89
CA THR A 144 -4.03 3.98 5.02
C THR A 144 -3.25 3.70 6.30
N VAL A 145 -2.96 2.42 6.60
CA VAL A 145 -2.12 2.03 7.74
C VAL A 145 -0.70 2.58 7.61
N ASP A 146 -0.09 2.48 6.44
CA ASP A 146 1.24 3.02 6.16
C ASP A 146 1.27 4.55 6.35
N ARG A 147 0.20 5.26 5.94
CA ARG A 147 0.06 6.69 6.21
C ARG A 147 0.00 6.98 7.71
N SER A 148 -0.80 6.23 8.46
CA SER A 148 -0.90 6.37 9.92
C SER A 148 0.44 6.09 10.62
N LEU A 149 1.18 5.08 10.18
CA LEU A 149 2.52 4.77 10.69
C LEU A 149 3.51 5.91 10.42
N ASN A 150 3.48 6.51 9.24
CA ASN A 150 4.30 7.66 8.89
C ASN A 150 3.91 8.91 9.68
N GLU A 151 2.62 9.14 9.91
CA GLU A 151 2.13 10.23 10.75
C GLU A 151 2.58 10.07 12.20
N LEU A 152 2.53 8.85 12.72
CA LEU A 152 3.04 8.55 14.05
C LEU A 152 4.53 8.84 14.14
N ALA A 153 5.33 8.38 13.18
CA ALA A 153 6.78 8.59 13.18
C ALA A 153 7.19 10.07 13.25
N ALA A 154 6.33 11.00 12.81
CA ALA A 154 6.58 12.43 12.85
C ALA A 154 6.29 13.09 14.22
N VAL A 155 5.68 12.39 15.17
CA VAL A 155 5.30 12.92 16.50
C VAL A 155 6.24 12.36 17.57
N ASP A 156 6.92 13.20 18.36
CA ASP A 156 7.91 12.72 19.36
C ASP A 156 7.33 11.89 20.52
N ARG A 157 6.02 11.99 20.79
CA ARG A 157 5.33 11.22 21.83
C ARG A 157 4.34 10.25 21.22
N ILE A 158 4.83 9.06 20.89
CA ILE A 158 4.03 7.99 20.31
C ILE A 158 3.66 6.99 21.39
N ASP A 159 2.38 6.67 21.47
CA ASP A 159 1.91 5.54 22.25
C ASP A 159 2.43 4.23 21.61
N PRO A 160 3.29 3.46 22.32
CA PRO A 160 3.85 2.23 21.78
C PRO A 160 2.78 1.19 21.46
N THR A 161 1.65 1.19 22.18
CA THR A 161 0.57 0.22 21.97
C THR A 161 -0.15 0.45 20.65
N VAL A 162 -0.41 1.72 20.29
CA VAL A 162 -1.02 2.11 19.01
C VAL A 162 -0.11 1.75 17.85
N ARG A 163 1.21 2.00 18.02
CA ARG A 163 2.20 1.62 17.01
C ARG A 163 2.20 0.12 16.77
N GLU A 164 2.20 -0.69 17.82
CA GLU A 164 2.13 -2.15 17.74
C GLU A 164 0.84 -2.61 17.03
N ALA A 165 -0.30 -2.03 17.39
CA ALA A 165 -1.58 -2.37 16.78
C ALA A 165 -1.60 -2.13 15.27
N LEU A 166 -1.08 -0.98 14.80
CA LEU A 166 -1.00 -0.68 13.37
C LEU A 166 -0.03 -1.62 12.62
N TRP A 167 1.08 -2.00 13.24
CA TRP A 167 1.99 -2.98 12.64
C TRP A 167 1.35 -4.37 12.53
N ARG A 168 0.59 -4.78 13.54
CA ARG A 168 -0.18 -6.04 13.51
C ARG A 168 -1.22 -6.00 12.40
N GLU A 169 -1.99 -4.91 12.30
CA GLU A 169 -2.97 -4.71 11.23
C GLU A 169 -2.32 -4.75 9.84
N ARG A 170 -1.16 -4.10 9.67
CA ARG A 170 -0.41 -4.14 8.40
C ARG A 170 -0.06 -5.58 8.01
N VAL A 171 0.47 -6.37 8.94
CA VAL A 171 0.83 -7.78 8.69
C VAL A 171 -0.40 -8.60 8.32
N GLU A 172 -1.52 -8.42 9.03
CA GLU A 172 -2.79 -9.11 8.74
C GLU A 172 -3.33 -8.75 7.34
N LEU A 173 -3.34 -7.47 6.98
CA LEU A 173 -3.77 -7.00 5.67
C LEU A 173 -2.87 -7.52 4.55
N MET A 174 -1.55 -7.55 4.76
CA MET A 174 -0.59 -8.08 3.79
C MET A 174 -0.78 -9.59 3.58
N ASN A 175 -1.04 -10.36 4.65
CA ASN A 175 -1.39 -11.77 4.56
C ASN A 175 -2.72 -11.99 3.81
N ALA A 176 -3.73 -11.16 4.07
CA ALA A 176 -5.00 -11.20 3.35
C ALA A 176 -4.81 -10.90 1.86
N LEU A 177 -3.99 -9.90 1.53
CA LEU A 177 -3.65 -9.54 0.15
C LEU A 177 -2.93 -10.68 -0.57
N MET A 178 -1.96 -11.33 0.07
CA MET A 178 -1.27 -12.49 -0.51
C MET A 178 -2.23 -13.65 -0.77
N ARG A 179 -3.15 -13.95 0.15
CA ARG A 179 -4.17 -14.99 -0.05
C ARG A 179 -5.11 -14.66 -1.22
N ALA A 180 -5.56 -13.42 -1.32
CA ALA A 180 -6.39 -12.98 -2.45
C ALA A 180 -5.64 -13.12 -3.79
N GLU A 181 -4.36 -12.77 -3.83
CA GLU A 181 -3.53 -12.94 -5.03
C GLU A 181 -3.28 -14.42 -5.37
N GLN A 182 -3.22 -15.31 -4.37
CA GLN A 182 -3.07 -16.75 -4.58
C GLN A 182 -4.34 -17.38 -5.14
N LEU A 183 -5.50 -17.08 -4.53
CA LEU A 183 -6.80 -17.57 -5.01
C LEU A 183 -7.06 -17.16 -6.46
N GLN A 184 -6.78 -15.90 -6.80
CA GLN A 184 -6.94 -15.40 -8.17
C GLN A 184 -6.08 -16.17 -9.19
N ARG A 185 -4.88 -16.62 -8.79
CA ARG A 185 -4.02 -17.45 -9.66
C ARG A 185 -4.59 -18.85 -9.83
N GLU A 186 -5.05 -19.45 -8.75
CA GLU A 186 -5.67 -20.78 -8.78
C GLU A 186 -6.92 -20.78 -9.65
N GLU A 187 -7.79 -19.78 -9.53
CA GLU A 187 -8.94 -19.61 -10.41
C GLU A 187 -8.54 -19.48 -11.88
N PHE A 188 -7.50 -18.68 -12.16
CA PHE A 188 -7.02 -18.51 -13.52
C PHE A 188 -6.46 -19.82 -14.09
N ILE A 189 -5.66 -20.56 -13.32
CA ILE A 189 -5.11 -21.86 -13.75
C ILE A 189 -6.25 -22.83 -14.04
N LEU A 190 -7.24 -22.94 -13.14
CA LEU A 190 -8.39 -23.82 -13.33
C LEU A 190 -9.17 -23.46 -14.60
N ARG A 191 -9.43 -22.17 -14.85
CA ARG A 191 -10.13 -21.72 -16.07
C ARG A 191 -9.29 -21.77 -17.34
N ALA A 192 -7.97 -21.79 -17.25
CA ALA A 192 -7.10 -21.93 -18.42
C ALA A 192 -6.99 -23.40 -18.87
N VAL A 193 -7.26 -24.34 -17.96
CA VAL A 193 -7.16 -25.79 -18.21
C VAL A 193 -8.48 -26.40 -18.70
N TYR A 194 -9.63 -25.82 -18.35
CA TYR A 194 -10.98 -26.26 -18.74
C TYR A 194 -11.64 -25.31 -19.74
#